data_AF-A0A948V1U7-F1
#
_entry.id   AF-A0A948V1U7-F1
#
_cell.length_a   1.000
_cell.length_b   1.000
_cell.length_c   1.000
_cell.angle_alpha   90.00
_cell.angle_beta   90.00
_cell.angle_gamma   90.00
#
_symmetry.space_group_name_H-M   'P 1'
#
loop_
_entity.id
_entity.type
_entity.pdbx_description
1 polymer ?
#
loop_
_entity_poly.entity_id
_entity_poly.type
_entity_poly.pdbx_seq_one_letter_code
_entity_poly.pdbx_strand_id
1 'polypeptide(L)'
;MTENKIWVRICFSVLVFLVVVWGCNRADRADYLQGEETEQAVLQLNNPNKLNLNILEIGDVRYTNADFVHYLTVLAGADAAALEEESVSRLYDDFCDEKVLLAGAYREGLELTEEEKHDYLDRLQRDIPPEEAVLLDNPRSRQVFFDRLLVEK
;
A
#
# COMPACT_ATOMS: atom_id res chain seq x y z
N MET A 1 0.90 67.00 -10.70
CA MET A 1 1.91 65.98 -11.06
C MET A 1 1.88 64.85 -10.02
N THR A 2 0.79 64.09 -9.97
CA THR A 2 0.51 63.14 -8.87
C THR A 2 -0.23 61.87 -9.31
N GLU A 3 -0.43 61.64 -10.62
CA GLU A 3 -1.15 60.46 -11.12
C GLU A 3 -0.25 59.26 -11.45
N ASN A 4 1.06 59.46 -11.67
CA ASN A 4 1.97 58.35 -12.02
C ASN A 4 2.43 57.49 -10.83
N LYS A 5 2.13 57.88 -9.58
CA LYS A 5 2.56 57.12 -8.38
C LYS A 5 1.60 56.00 -7.97
N ILE A 6 0.35 56.03 -8.45
CA ILE A 6 -0.69 55.06 -8.06
C ILE A 6 -0.59 53.80 -8.94
N TRP A 7 -0.39 53.96 -10.24
CA TRP A 7 -0.25 52.85 -11.19
C TRP A 7 1.00 51.97 -10.93
N VAL A 8 2.12 52.57 -10.51
CA VAL A 8 3.36 51.82 -10.19
C VAL A 8 3.18 50.94 -8.94
N ARG A 9 2.38 51.37 -7.96
CA ARG A 9 2.13 50.59 -6.73
C ARG A 9 1.14 49.44 -6.98
N ILE A 10 0.19 49.62 -7.89
CA ILE A 10 -0.75 48.55 -8.28
C ILE A 10 -0.03 47.47 -9.12
N CYS A 11 0.82 47.85 -10.07
CA CYS A 11 1.61 46.89 -10.85
C CYS A 11 2.57 46.05 -9.99
N PHE A 12 3.23 46.66 -8.98
CA PHE A 12 4.15 45.92 -8.12
C PHE A 12 3.42 44.93 -7.19
N SER A 13 2.22 45.27 -6.73
CA SER A 13 1.44 44.41 -5.83
C SER A 13 0.82 43.19 -6.55
N VAL A 14 0.45 43.32 -7.84
CA VAL A 14 -0.04 42.19 -8.64
C VAL A 14 1.11 41.25 -9.05
N LEU A 15 2.30 41.81 -9.30
CA LEU A 15 3.47 41.01 -9.66
C LEU A 15 4.00 40.16 -8.48
N VAL A 16 3.92 40.68 -7.25
CA VAL A 16 4.29 39.92 -6.04
C VAL A 16 3.27 38.81 -5.73
N PHE A 17 1.97 39.03 -5.97
CA PHE A 17 0.97 37.98 -5.78
C PHE A 17 1.08 36.84 -6.81
N LEU A 18 1.49 37.12 -8.05
CA LEU A 18 1.75 36.09 -9.05
C LEU A 18 2.97 35.22 -8.73
N VAL A 19 4.00 35.77 -8.08
CA VAL A 19 5.21 35.00 -7.69
C VAL A 19 4.94 34.12 -6.47
N VAL A 20 4.10 34.54 -5.51
CA VAL A 20 3.81 33.75 -4.31
C VAL A 20 2.82 32.61 -4.60
N VAL A 21 1.87 32.78 -5.53
CA VAL A 21 0.97 31.69 -5.96
C VAL A 21 1.70 30.64 -6.82
N TRP A 22 2.80 31.02 -7.48
CA TRP A 22 3.67 30.08 -8.21
C TRP A 22 4.72 29.36 -7.34
N GLY A 23 4.92 29.81 -6.09
CA GLY A 23 5.98 29.30 -5.20
C GLY A 23 5.60 28.13 -4.29
N CYS A 24 4.30 27.86 -4.07
CA CYS A 24 3.84 26.78 -3.17
C CYS A 24 3.04 25.68 -3.89
N ASN A 25 3.01 25.67 -5.21
CA ASN A 25 2.33 24.64 -6.00
C ASN A 25 3.27 24.06 -7.07
N ARG A 26 4.50 23.74 -6.65
CA ARG A 26 5.54 23.12 -7.48
C ARG A 26 6.23 21.99 -6.72
N ALA A 27 5.42 21.00 -6.35
CA ALA A 27 5.83 19.63 -6.11
C ALA A 27 4.63 18.75 -6.55
N ASP A 28 4.88 17.75 -7.38
CA ASP A 28 3.98 16.63 -7.74
C ASP A 28 2.95 16.78 -8.88
N ARG A 29 3.09 17.72 -9.81
CA ARG A 29 2.27 17.72 -11.04
C ARG A 29 3.07 18.01 -12.30
N ALA A 30 3.98 17.11 -12.65
CA ALA A 30 4.54 17.02 -14.00
C ALA A 30 5.15 15.63 -14.23
N ASP A 31 4.31 14.59 -14.22
CA ASP A 31 4.67 13.28 -14.81
C ASP A 31 3.44 12.43 -15.20
N TYR A 32 2.30 13.08 -15.39
CA TYR A 32 1.13 12.45 -16.01
C TYR A 32 0.88 13.26 -17.28
N LEU A 33 1.25 12.72 -18.43
CA LEU A 33 0.79 13.01 -19.79
C LEU A 33 1.94 12.77 -20.80
N GLN A 34 2.42 11.53 -20.89
CA GLN A 34 2.91 10.95 -22.14
C GLN A 34 3.10 9.45 -21.96
N GLY A 35 2.28 8.66 -22.66
CA GLY A 35 2.36 7.20 -22.66
C GLY A 35 0.99 6.56 -22.83
N GLU A 36 0.44 6.66 -24.04
CA GLU A 36 -0.48 5.64 -24.52
C GLU A 36 0.29 4.31 -24.61
N GLU A 37 0.25 3.52 -23.53
CA GLU A 37 0.56 2.08 -23.55
C GLU A 37 -0.55 1.36 -22.77
N THR A 38 -1.76 1.42 -23.31
CA THR A 38 -2.74 0.36 -23.13
C THR A 38 -2.14 -0.96 -23.64
N GLU A 39 -2.32 -2.01 -22.85
CA GLU A 39 -2.20 -3.45 -23.21
C GLU A 39 -0.99 -4.23 -22.66
N GLN A 40 -0.01 -3.64 -21.97
CA GLN A 40 1.04 -4.41 -21.25
C GLN A 40 1.52 -3.80 -19.92
N ALA A 41 0.64 -3.10 -19.20
CA ALA A 41 0.80 -2.95 -17.75
C ALA A 41 0.48 -4.28 -17.04
N VAL A 42 1.11 -5.38 -17.49
CA VAL A 42 1.23 -6.60 -16.70
C VAL A 42 1.73 -6.12 -15.35
N LEU A 43 0.93 -6.32 -14.31
CA LEU A 43 1.23 -6.03 -12.91
C LEU A 43 2.68 -6.42 -12.62
N GLN A 44 3.62 -5.49 -12.81
CA GLN A 44 5.02 -5.72 -12.50
C GLN A 44 5.15 -5.53 -10.98
N LEU A 45 4.54 -6.45 -10.24
CA LEU A 45 4.66 -6.62 -8.80
C LEU A 45 6.14 -6.70 -8.38
N ASN A 46 7.00 -7.15 -9.30
CA ASN A 46 8.44 -7.24 -9.10
C ASN A 46 9.24 -6.03 -9.60
N ASN A 47 8.61 -4.93 -10.01
CA ASN A 47 9.36 -3.73 -10.38
C ASN A 47 9.94 -3.08 -9.11
N PRO A 48 11.26 -3.12 -8.89
CA PRO A 48 11.86 -2.65 -7.63
C PRO A 48 11.62 -1.16 -7.40
N ASN A 49 11.41 -0.38 -8.46
CA ASN A 49 11.17 1.06 -8.37
C ASN A 49 9.75 1.39 -7.88
N LYS A 50 8.82 0.42 -7.86
CA LYS A 50 7.43 0.62 -7.45
C LYS A 50 7.08 0.01 -6.08
N LEU A 51 8.01 -0.76 -5.47
CA LEU A 51 7.76 -1.49 -4.22
C LEU A 51 7.43 -0.58 -3.03
N ASN A 52 8.04 0.61 -2.97
CA ASN A 52 7.82 1.56 -1.87
C ASN A 52 6.61 2.48 -2.08
N LEU A 53 5.85 2.31 -3.17
CA LEU A 53 4.65 3.11 -3.39
C LEU A 53 3.58 2.73 -2.38
N ASN A 54 3.01 3.74 -1.73
CA ASN A 54 1.86 3.59 -0.85
C ASN A 54 0.64 3.20 -1.69
N ILE A 55 -0.04 2.13 -1.31
CA ILE A 55 -1.23 1.62 -2.01
C ILE A 55 -2.48 1.69 -1.13
N LEU A 56 -2.32 1.68 0.20
CA LEU A 56 -3.43 1.71 1.15
C LEU A 56 -3.00 2.43 2.44
N GLU A 57 -3.84 3.34 2.93
CA GLU A 57 -3.62 4.06 4.19
C GLU A 57 -4.87 3.92 5.07
N ILE A 58 -4.67 3.47 6.32
CA ILE A 58 -5.73 3.25 7.29
C ILE A 58 -5.31 3.91 8.61
N GLY A 59 -5.90 5.07 8.90
CA GLY A 59 -5.45 5.91 10.01
C GLY A 59 -4.00 6.33 9.81
N ASP A 60 -3.12 5.96 10.74
CA ASP A 60 -1.68 6.28 10.69
C ASP A 60 -0.84 5.15 10.06
N VAL A 61 -1.46 4.03 9.67
CA VAL A 61 -0.76 2.88 9.07
C VAL A 61 -0.78 2.98 7.56
N ARG A 62 0.38 2.81 6.93
CA ARG A 62 0.54 2.79 5.47
C ARG A 62 1.02 1.43 5.02
N TYR A 63 0.42 0.95 3.94
CA TYR A 63 0.78 -0.29 3.28
C TYR A 63 1.31 0.00 1.89
N THR A 64 2.39 -0.67 1.54
CA THR A 64 3.10 -0.47 0.28
C THR A 64 2.87 -1.63 -0.68
N ASN A 65 3.25 -1.44 -1.95
CA ASN A 65 3.33 -2.54 -2.91
C ASN A 65 4.14 -3.72 -2.38
N ALA A 66 5.24 -3.47 -1.66
CA ALA A 66 6.03 -4.55 -1.06
C ALA A 66 5.24 -5.39 -0.04
N ASP A 67 4.31 -4.78 0.68
CA ASP A 67 3.46 -5.48 1.64
C ASP A 67 2.41 -6.34 0.92
N PHE A 68 1.82 -5.82 -0.16
CA PHE A 68 0.89 -6.59 -0.97
C PHE A 68 1.57 -7.74 -1.71
N VAL A 69 2.77 -7.54 -2.27
CA VAL A 69 3.56 -8.62 -2.88
C VAL A 69 3.90 -9.70 -1.86
N HIS A 70 4.26 -9.30 -0.64
CA HIS A 70 4.51 -10.24 0.43
C HIS A 70 3.24 -11.03 0.79
N TYR A 71 2.09 -10.36 0.90
CA TYR A 71 0.80 -10.99 1.12
C TYR A 71 0.46 -12.02 0.03
N LEU A 72 0.61 -11.66 -1.25
CA LEU A 72 0.41 -12.58 -2.38
C LEU A 72 1.33 -13.80 -2.29
N THR A 73 2.60 -13.59 -1.96
CA THR A 73 3.59 -14.69 -1.83
C THR A 73 3.22 -15.65 -0.70
N VAL A 74 2.66 -15.13 0.40
CA VAL A 74 2.23 -15.96 1.54
C VAL A 74 0.98 -16.77 1.20
N LEU A 75 0.04 -16.21 0.42
CA LEU A 75 -1.24 -16.87 0.12
C LEU A 75 -1.22 -17.78 -1.12
N ALA A 76 -0.55 -17.35 -2.19
CA ALA A 76 -0.49 -18.08 -3.46
C ALA A 76 0.82 -18.88 -3.61
N GLY A 77 1.71 -18.83 -2.61
CA GLY A 77 2.95 -19.58 -2.61
C GLY A 77 3.88 -19.21 -3.78
N ALA A 78 4.58 -20.22 -4.30
CA ALA A 78 5.55 -20.05 -5.39
C ALA A 78 4.91 -19.54 -6.70
N ASP A 79 3.61 -19.75 -6.88
CA ASP A 79 2.88 -19.40 -8.10
C ASP A 79 2.29 -17.99 -8.07
N ALA A 80 2.56 -17.20 -7.03
CA ALA A 80 2.10 -15.81 -6.92
C ALA A 80 2.46 -14.94 -8.15
N ALA A 81 3.60 -15.22 -8.80
CA ALA A 81 4.04 -14.52 -10.00
C ALA A 81 3.29 -14.93 -11.28
N ALA A 82 2.57 -16.05 -11.26
CA ALA A 82 1.81 -16.59 -12.38
C ALA A 82 0.31 -16.24 -12.31
N LEU A 83 -0.11 -15.50 -11.28
CA LEU A 83 -1.50 -15.06 -11.12
C LEU A 83 -1.94 -14.15 -12.28
N GLU A 84 -3.13 -14.42 -12.79
CA GLU A 84 -3.78 -13.56 -13.78
C GLU A 84 -4.22 -12.23 -13.15
N GLU A 85 -4.33 -11.18 -13.97
CA GLU A 85 -4.69 -9.84 -13.50
C GLU A 85 -6.01 -9.82 -12.70
N GLU A 86 -7.01 -10.59 -13.13
CA GLU A 86 -8.28 -10.70 -12.42
C GLU A 86 -8.10 -11.32 -11.02
N SER A 87 -7.26 -12.35 -10.89
CA SER A 87 -6.96 -12.97 -9.60
C SER A 87 -6.22 -12.01 -8.68
N VAL A 88 -5.25 -11.26 -9.20
CA VAL A 88 -4.51 -10.25 -8.43
C VAL A 88 -5.45 -9.13 -7.97
N SER A 89 -6.38 -8.68 -8.82
CA SER A 89 -7.36 -7.67 -8.43
C SER A 89 -8.24 -8.14 -7.27
N ARG A 90 -8.74 -9.38 -7.31
CA ARG A 90 -9.55 -9.92 -6.21
C ARG A 90 -8.76 -10.05 -4.91
N LEU A 91 -7.52 -10.53 -5.01
CA LEU A 91 -6.63 -10.61 -3.85
C LEU A 91 -6.26 -9.24 -3.29
N TYR A 92 -6.26 -8.19 -4.12
CA TYR A 92 -6.08 -6.81 -3.67
C TYR A 92 -7.30 -6.31 -2.88
N ASP A 93 -8.51 -6.64 -3.34
CA ASP A 93 -9.73 -6.32 -2.60
C ASP A 93 -9.74 -7.05 -1.24
N ASP A 94 -9.42 -8.35 -1.22
CA ASP A 94 -9.29 -9.15 0.01
C ASP A 94 -8.23 -8.56 0.96
N PHE A 95 -7.07 -8.16 0.42
CA PHE A 95 -6.03 -7.49 1.18
C PHE A 95 -6.54 -6.20 1.85
N CYS A 96 -7.28 -5.37 1.11
CA CYS A 96 -7.83 -4.12 1.64
C CYS A 96 -8.83 -4.39 2.77
N ASP A 97 -9.75 -5.32 2.56
CA ASP A 97 -10.78 -5.70 3.54
C ASP A 97 -10.13 -6.25 4.82
N GLU A 98 -9.17 -7.16 4.69
CA GLU A 98 -8.42 -7.70 5.83
C GLU A 98 -7.70 -6.59 6.61
N LYS A 99 -7.03 -5.64 5.95
CA LYS A 99 -6.31 -4.56 6.65
C LYS A 99 -7.24 -3.59 7.34
N VAL A 100 -8.44 -3.36 6.82
CA VAL A 100 -9.49 -2.57 7.50
C VAL A 100 -9.98 -3.27 8.76
N LEU A 101 -10.27 -4.58 8.68
CA LEU A 101 -10.70 -5.36 9.84
C LEU A 101 -9.61 -5.43 10.91
N LEU A 102 -8.36 -5.66 10.50
CA LEU A 102 -7.21 -5.70 11.39
C LEU A 102 -7.00 -4.38 12.14
N ALA A 103 -7.11 -3.25 11.42
CA ALA A 103 -7.04 -1.94 12.05
C ALA A 103 -8.17 -1.72 13.08
N GLY A 104 -9.36 -2.27 12.82
CA GLY A 104 -10.46 -2.31 13.79
C GLY A 104 -10.08 -3.11 15.03
N ALA A 105 -9.60 -4.35 14.85
CA ALA A 105 -9.20 -5.24 15.94
C ALA A 105 -8.13 -4.61 16.86
N TYR A 106 -7.09 -4.00 16.26
CA TYR A 106 -6.05 -3.32 17.05
C TYR A 106 -6.57 -2.10 17.80
N ARG A 107 -7.50 -1.33 17.22
CA ARG A 107 -8.12 -0.20 17.91
C ARG A 107 -8.95 -0.63 19.11
N GLU A 108 -9.52 -1.83 19.07
CA GLU A 108 -10.25 -2.43 20.18
C GLU A 108 -9.34 -3.14 21.19
N GLY A 109 -8.03 -3.18 20.93
CA GLY A 109 -7.05 -3.85 21.79
C GLY A 109 -7.17 -5.38 21.73
N LEU A 110 -7.71 -5.92 20.63
CA LEU A 110 -7.74 -7.36 20.41
C LEU A 110 -6.34 -7.86 20.07
N GLU A 111 -5.94 -8.93 20.76
CA GLU A 111 -4.67 -9.59 20.56
C GLU A 111 -4.87 -11.11 20.58
N LEU A 112 -3.97 -11.82 19.90
CA LEU A 112 -3.86 -13.27 20.00
C LEU A 112 -2.95 -13.62 21.17
N THR A 113 -3.43 -14.51 22.03
CA THR A 113 -2.62 -15.16 23.05
C THR A 113 -1.55 -16.05 22.43
N GLU A 114 -0.49 -16.35 23.18
CA GLU A 114 0.56 -17.25 22.72
C GLU A 114 0.05 -18.69 22.48
N GLU A 115 -0.96 -19.12 23.25
CA GLU A 115 -1.64 -20.40 23.06
C GLU A 115 -2.38 -20.44 21.72
N GLU A 116 -3.19 -19.42 21.41
CA GLU A 116 -3.90 -19.31 20.13
C GLU A 116 -2.94 -19.29 18.93
N LYS A 117 -1.80 -18.60 19.05
CA LYS A 117 -0.77 -18.59 18.00
C LYS A 117 -0.16 -19.96 17.80
N HIS A 118 0.16 -20.67 18.88
CA HIS A 118 0.77 -21.99 18.81
C HIS A 118 -0.18 -23.02 18.19
N ASP A 119 -1.42 -23.07 18.68
CA ASP A 119 -2.47 -23.96 18.18
C ASP A 119 -2.73 -23.73 16.68
N TYR A 120 -2.71 -22.47 16.24
CA TYR A 120 -2.91 -22.15 14.84
C TYR A 120 -1.73 -22.57 13.96
N LEU A 121 -0.48 -22.38 14.41
CA LEU A 121 0.69 -22.86 13.68
C LEU A 121 0.70 -24.38 13.56
N ASP A 122 0.33 -25.11 14.62
CA ASP A 122 0.24 -26.57 14.62
C ASP A 122 -0.87 -27.09 13.68
N ARG A 123 -1.94 -26.33 13.51
CA ARG A 123 -2.95 -26.60 12.48
C ARG A 123 -2.39 -26.35 11.08
N LEU A 124 -1.81 -25.18 10.85
CA LEU A 124 -1.22 -24.83 9.55
C LEU A 124 -0.18 -25.84 9.09
N GLN A 125 0.75 -26.27 9.96
CA GLN A 125 1.79 -27.25 9.63
C GLN A 125 1.24 -28.60 9.14
N ARG A 126 0.01 -28.97 9.56
CA ARG A 126 -0.63 -30.20 9.10
C ARG A 126 -1.31 -30.05 7.75
N ASP A 127 -1.73 -28.83 7.42
CA ASP A 127 -2.58 -28.54 6.26
C ASP A 127 -1.79 -27.99 5.06
N ILE A 128 -0.60 -27.41 5.28
CA ILE A 128 0.24 -26.85 4.20
C ILE A 128 1.24 -27.85 3.62
N PRO A 129 1.59 -27.72 2.33
CA PRO A 129 2.65 -28.51 1.72
C PRO A 129 4.03 -28.27 2.38
N PRO A 130 4.92 -29.27 2.42
CA PRO A 130 6.25 -29.14 3.01
C PRO A 130 7.10 -28.02 2.39
N GLU A 131 6.93 -27.74 1.10
CA GLU A 131 7.60 -26.64 0.39
C GLU A 131 7.19 -25.25 0.89
N GLU A 132 5.97 -25.10 1.41
CA GLU A 132 5.43 -23.86 1.95
C GLU A 132 5.67 -23.72 3.45
N ALA A 133 6.07 -24.80 4.14
CA ALA A 133 6.42 -24.78 5.55
C ALA A 133 7.55 -23.77 5.89
N VAL A 134 8.41 -23.44 4.91
CA VAL A 134 9.44 -22.40 5.03
C VAL A 134 8.83 -21.02 5.36
N LEU A 135 7.59 -20.76 4.95
CA LEU A 135 6.87 -19.53 5.29
C LEU A 135 6.56 -19.44 6.79
N LEU A 136 6.39 -20.58 7.48
CA LEU A 136 6.15 -20.58 8.93
C LEU A 136 7.43 -20.29 9.72
N ASP A 137 8.61 -20.51 9.16
CA ASP A 137 9.86 -20.15 9.84
C ASP A 137 10.13 -18.64 9.78
N ASN A 138 9.72 -17.99 8.69
CA ASN A 138 9.89 -16.55 8.48
C ASN A 138 8.96 -15.73 9.41
N PRO A 139 9.49 -14.85 10.29
CA PRO A 139 8.67 -14.04 11.19
C PRO A 139 7.69 -13.10 10.49
N ARG A 140 8.06 -12.53 9.34
CA ARG A 140 7.19 -11.61 8.58
C ARG A 140 6.01 -12.37 7.97
N SER A 141 6.28 -13.53 7.39
CA SER A 141 5.24 -14.43 6.86
C SER A 141 4.32 -14.95 7.95
N ARG A 142 4.87 -15.34 9.12
CA ARG A 142 4.06 -15.70 10.30
C ARG A 142 3.12 -14.60 10.74
N GLN A 143 3.56 -13.34 10.68
CA GLN A 143 2.71 -12.23 11.04
C GLN A 143 1.47 -12.15 10.13
N VAL A 144 1.59 -12.42 8.83
CA VAL A 144 0.44 -12.45 7.92
C VAL A 144 -0.59 -13.51 8.34
N PHE A 145 -0.14 -14.69 8.75
CA PHE A 145 -1.01 -15.75 9.26
C PHE A 145 -1.71 -15.34 10.57
N PHE A 146 -0.98 -14.69 11.48
CA PHE A 146 -1.57 -14.21 12.74
C PHE A 146 -2.53 -13.05 12.55
N ASP A 147 -2.22 -12.12 11.65
CA ASP A 147 -3.13 -11.03 11.27
C ASP A 147 -4.46 -11.60 10.78
N ARG A 148 -4.39 -12.62 9.92
CA ARG A 148 -5.58 -13.31 9.40
C ARG A 148 -6.36 -14.03 10.51
N LEU A 149 -5.69 -14.75 11.39
CA LEU A 149 -6.34 -15.40 12.54
C LEU A 149 -7.05 -14.37 13.44
N LEU A 150 -6.45 -13.19 13.62
CA LEU A 150 -7.06 -12.11 14.41
C LEU A 150 -8.30 -11.53 13.73
N VAL A 151 -8.31 -11.46 12.40
CA VAL A 151 -9.47 -11.01 11.60
C VAL A 151 -10.61 -12.04 11.62
N GLU A 152 -10.29 -13.34 11.67
CA GLU A 152 -11.28 -14.43 11.67
C GLU A 152 -11.94 -14.70 13.04
N LYS A 153 -11.41 -14.12 14.12
CA LYS A 153 -11.86 -14.29 15.50
C LYS A 153 -13.21 -13.61 15.78
#